data_AF-A0A2M6WNI3-F1
#
_entry.id   AF-A0A2M6WNI3-F1
#
_cell.length_a   1.000
_cell.length_b   1.000
_cell.length_c   1.000
_cell.angle_alpha   90.00
_cell.angle_beta   90.00
_cell.angle_gamma   90.00
#
_symmetry.space_group_name_H-M   'P 1'
#
loop_
_entity.id
_entity.type
_entity.pdbx_description
1 polymer ?
#
loop_
_entity_poly.entity_id
_entity_poly.type
_entity_poly.pdbx_seq_one_letter_code
_entity_poly.pdbx_strand_id
1 'polypeptide(L)'
;MNQIQNHRLIILGLYILLALIADWTIKPNYLISIIIVLGIPSLINFIWLKNSRGQILIFSLLSALLFAPPIELLARLANIWDVSSIFIRPLGLIPLEDILAAFLNLFWVLCFYKYFIDGDSKVATSKKFKYLIALYLIFSGVVYSLFFYNRQLLATNYITIAIITLIIPGILIFRNNLKLFQKNHYPHYLLCSGLFLVRGGVSQARQLGLAGRISLPPEALGTGFPPR
;
A
#
# COMPACT_ATOMS: atom_id res chain seq x y z
N MET A 1 -19.31 -11.84 17.19
CA MET A 1 -19.37 -10.36 17.19
C MET A 1 -20.65 -9.96 17.87
N ASN A 2 -20.61 -8.91 18.68
CA ASN A 2 -21.81 -8.36 19.32
C ASN A 2 -22.60 -7.56 18.28
N GLN A 3 -23.91 -7.35 18.50
CA GLN A 3 -24.77 -6.61 17.56
C GLN A 3 -24.20 -5.22 17.20
N ILE A 4 -23.64 -4.51 18.19
CA ILE A 4 -22.98 -3.20 17.99
C ILE A 4 -21.81 -3.29 17.00
N GLN A 5 -20.99 -4.34 17.07
CA GLN A 5 -19.87 -4.54 16.16
C GLN A 5 -20.35 -4.80 14.73
N ASN A 6 -21.41 -5.60 14.56
CA ASN A 6 -21.98 -5.85 13.23
C ASN A 6 -22.48 -4.55 12.59
N HIS A 7 -23.19 -3.72 13.36
CA HIS A 7 -23.67 -2.43 12.86
C HIS A 7 -22.53 -1.49 12.46
N ARG A 8 -21.49 -1.39 13.29
CA ARG A 8 -20.27 -0.60 12.99
C ARG A 8 -19.56 -1.11 11.74
N LEU A 9 -19.49 -2.42 11.55
CA LEU A 9 -18.90 -3.04 10.37
C LEU A 9 -19.67 -2.67 9.10
N ILE A 10 -21.01 -2.73 9.15
CA ILE A 10 -21.87 -2.34 8.03
C ILE A 10 -21.68 -0.86 7.69
N ILE A 11 -21.67 0.03 8.70
CA ILE A 11 -21.43 1.47 8.51
C ILE A 11 -20.08 1.71 7.85
N LEU A 12 -19.01 1.06 8.31
CA LEU A 12 -17.68 1.20 7.71
C LEU A 12 -17.63 0.68 6.29
N GLY A 13 -18.28 -0.45 6.01
CA GLY A 13 -18.39 -0.99 4.65
C GLY A 13 -19.08 -0.01 3.72
N LEU A 14 -20.23 0.52 4.13
CA LEU A 14 -20.96 1.56 3.38
C LEU A 14 -20.13 2.82 3.19
N TYR A 15 -19.43 3.28 4.23
CA TYR A 15 -18.53 4.43 4.15
C TYR A 15 -17.44 4.21 3.10
N ILE A 16 -16.75 3.06 3.12
CA ILE A 16 -15.70 2.76 2.15
C ILE A 16 -16.26 2.74 0.72
N LEU A 17 -17.43 2.13 0.52
CA LEU A 17 -18.08 2.14 -0.80
C LEU A 17 -18.39 3.56 -1.29
N LEU A 18 -18.96 4.41 -0.43
CA LEU A 18 -19.24 5.81 -0.76
C LEU A 18 -17.95 6.61 -1.02
N ALA A 19 -16.91 6.38 -0.22
CA ALA A 19 -15.60 7.00 -0.38
C ALA A 19 -14.97 6.63 -1.73
N LEU A 20 -15.05 5.36 -2.14
CA LEU A 20 -14.56 4.90 -3.45
C LEU A 20 -15.36 5.51 -4.61
N ILE A 21 -16.69 5.63 -4.49
CA ILE A 21 -17.54 6.30 -5.50
C ILE A 21 -17.19 7.78 -5.60
N ALA A 22 -17.00 8.46 -4.46
CA ALA A 22 -16.62 9.87 -4.42
C ALA A 22 -15.22 10.09 -5.03
N ASP A 23 -14.26 9.23 -4.70
CA ASP A 23 -12.91 9.27 -5.27
C ASP A 23 -12.95 9.09 -6.80
N TRP A 24 -13.75 8.14 -7.29
CA TRP A 24 -13.91 7.88 -8.72
C TRP A 24 -14.57 9.04 -9.49
N THR A 25 -15.56 9.71 -8.88
CA THR A 25 -16.32 10.80 -9.51
C THR A 25 -15.60 12.14 -9.44
N ILE A 26 -15.05 12.51 -8.29
CA ILE A 26 -14.41 13.82 -8.06
C ILE A 26 -12.96 13.81 -8.55
N LYS A 27 -12.29 12.65 -8.56
CA LYS A 27 -10.86 12.49 -8.88
C LYS A 27 -9.99 13.46 -8.08
N PRO A 28 -10.07 13.44 -6.74
CA PRO A 28 -9.29 14.36 -5.92
C PRO A 28 -7.79 14.08 -6.06
N ASN A 29 -6.96 14.96 -5.51
CA ASN A 29 -5.52 14.70 -5.48
C ASN A 29 -5.22 13.47 -4.61
N TYR A 30 -4.06 12.84 -4.86
CA TYR A 30 -3.70 11.57 -4.23
C TYR A 30 -3.77 11.58 -2.70
N LEU A 31 -3.32 12.67 -2.06
CA LEU A 31 -3.37 12.81 -0.60
C LEU A 31 -4.82 12.78 -0.09
N ILE A 32 -5.71 13.55 -0.72
CA ILE A 32 -7.12 13.61 -0.34
C ILE A 32 -7.77 12.24 -0.54
N SER A 33 -7.48 11.53 -1.64
CA SER A 33 -7.93 10.15 -1.87
C SER A 33 -7.52 9.23 -0.72
N ILE A 34 -6.24 9.25 -0.32
CA ILE A 34 -5.72 8.43 0.79
C ILE A 34 -6.46 8.76 2.09
N ILE A 35 -6.63 10.04 2.41
CA ILE A 35 -7.26 10.46 3.67
C ILE A 35 -8.73 10.03 3.71
N ILE A 36 -9.47 10.20 2.62
CA ILE A 36 -10.88 9.83 2.55
C ILE A 36 -11.04 8.31 2.62
N VAL A 37 -10.28 7.56 1.83
CA VAL A 37 -10.45 6.11 1.72
C VAL A 37 -9.86 5.34 2.91
N LEU A 38 -8.72 5.79 3.46
CA LEU A 38 -7.99 5.07 4.51
C LEU A 38 -7.90 5.86 5.82
N GLY A 39 -7.64 7.16 5.75
CA GLY A 39 -7.46 8.02 6.91
C GLY A 39 -8.67 8.02 7.86
N ILE A 40 -9.82 8.46 7.37
CA ILE A 40 -11.06 8.54 8.16
C ILE A 40 -11.48 7.18 8.76
N PRO A 41 -11.59 6.08 8.00
CA PRO A 41 -12.01 4.80 8.58
C PRO A 41 -10.98 4.25 9.56
N SER A 42 -9.68 4.50 9.35
CA SER A 42 -8.64 4.09 10.30
C SER A 42 -8.74 4.86 11.62
N LEU A 43 -9.02 6.17 11.56
CA LEU A 43 -9.21 7.01 12.73
C LEU A 43 -10.44 6.58 13.54
N ILE A 44 -11.56 6.32 12.85
CA ILE A 44 -12.79 5.84 13.49
C ILE A 44 -12.54 4.51 14.20
N ASN A 45 -11.91 3.54 13.53
CA ASN A 45 -11.54 2.25 14.14
C ASN A 45 -10.61 2.43 15.34
N PHE A 46 -9.63 3.34 15.23
CA PHE A 46 -8.67 3.63 16.29
C PHE A 46 -9.33 4.23 17.53
N ILE A 47 -10.30 5.12 17.36
CA ILE A 47 -11.07 5.70 18.46
C ILE A 47 -11.88 4.62 19.19
N TRP A 48 -12.35 3.58 18.50
CA TRP A 48 -13.09 2.48 19.13
C TRP A 48 -12.22 1.51 19.93
N LEU A 49 -10.93 1.42 19.65
CA LEU A 49 -9.99 0.69 20.49
C LEU A 49 -9.84 1.42 21.83
N LYS A 50 -9.67 0.69 22.93
CA LYS A 50 -9.43 1.25 24.27
C LYS A 50 -8.09 0.81 24.82
N ASN A 51 -7.73 -0.46 24.62
CA ASN A 51 -6.57 -1.07 25.26
C ASN A 51 -5.32 -1.07 24.38
N SER A 52 -5.47 -1.21 23.07
CA SER A 52 -4.37 -1.53 22.15
C SER A 52 -3.89 -0.35 21.27
N ARG A 53 -4.37 0.88 21.54
CA ARG A 53 -4.08 2.08 20.74
C ARG A 53 -2.59 2.33 20.53
N GLY A 54 -1.83 2.48 21.61
CA GLY A 54 -0.41 2.81 21.54
C GLY A 54 0.41 1.74 20.79
N GLN A 55 0.10 0.47 21.04
CA GLN A 55 0.77 -0.65 20.37
C GLN A 55 0.55 -0.64 18.87
N ILE A 56 -0.71 -0.43 18.43
CA ILE A 56 -1.02 -0.38 17.00
C ILE A 56 -0.41 0.83 16.33
N LEU A 57 -0.44 2.00 16.98
CA LEU A 57 0.14 3.23 16.43
C LEU A 57 1.65 3.08 16.22
N ILE A 58 2.38 2.70 17.29
CA ILE A 58 3.84 2.52 17.24
C ILE A 58 4.20 1.47 16.20
N PHE A 59 3.49 0.34 16.17
CA PHE A 59 3.81 -0.71 15.23
C PHE A 59 3.54 -0.31 13.78
N SER A 60 2.41 0.33 13.50
CA SER A 60 2.07 0.76 12.16
C SER A 60 3.09 1.77 11.65
N LEU A 61 3.52 2.69 12.53
CA LEU A 61 4.56 3.66 12.22
C LEU A 61 5.90 2.99 11.92
N LEU A 62 6.37 2.10 12.80
CA LEU A 62 7.62 1.37 12.60
C LEU A 62 7.60 0.51 11.33
N SER A 63 6.47 -0.18 11.08
CA SER A 63 6.31 -1.00 9.89
C SER A 63 6.30 -0.16 8.62
N ALA A 64 5.61 0.99 8.63
CA ALA A 64 5.61 1.91 7.49
C ALA A 64 7.00 2.45 7.19
N LEU A 65 7.74 2.90 8.22
CA LEU A 65 9.11 3.39 8.06
C LEU A 65 10.07 2.31 7.57
N LEU A 66 9.84 1.05 7.95
CA LEU A 66 10.70 -0.06 7.55
C LEU A 66 10.38 -0.59 6.15
N PHE A 67 9.11 -0.57 5.76
CA PHE A 67 8.60 -1.27 4.58
C PHE A 67 8.28 -0.34 3.41
N ALA A 68 7.80 0.88 3.66
CA ALA A 68 7.45 1.81 2.59
C ALA A 68 8.69 2.21 1.77
N PRO A 69 9.83 2.56 2.39
CA PRO A 69 11.02 2.93 1.62
C PRO A 69 11.56 1.87 0.65
N PRO A 70 11.80 0.60 1.04
CA PRO A 70 12.31 -0.40 0.10
C PRO A 70 11.31 -0.69 -1.02
N ILE A 71 10.00 -0.67 -0.75
CA ILE A 71 8.98 -0.88 -1.79
C ILE A 71 8.92 0.27 -2.77
N GLU A 72 8.89 1.50 -2.29
CA GLU A 72 8.84 2.67 -3.16
C GLU A 72 10.08 2.74 -4.05
N LEU A 73 11.24 2.44 -3.48
CA LEU A 73 12.51 2.38 -4.21
C LEU A 73 12.50 1.28 -5.29
N LEU A 74 11.97 0.10 -4.97
CA LEU A 74 11.73 -0.99 -5.92
C LEU A 74 10.81 -0.55 -7.06
N ALA A 75 9.69 0.07 -6.73
CA ALA A 75 8.66 0.46 -7.69
C ALA A 75 9.15 1.56 -8.65
N ARG A 76 9.92 2.53 -8.14
CA ARG A 76 10.56 3.58 -8.93
C ARG A 76 11.62 3.04 -9.86
N LEU A 77 12.49 2.15 -9.38
CA LEU A 77 13.52 1.54 -10.22
C LEU A 77 12.94 0.71 -11.36
N ALA A 78 11.79 0.10 -11.13
CA ALA A 78 11.08 -0.66 -12.15
C ALA A 78 10.19 0.22 -13.06
N ASN A 79 10.08 1.54 -12.80
CA ASN A 79 9.14 2.45 -13.46
C ASN A 79 7.68 1.95 -13.46
N ILE A 80 7.30 1.15 -12.46
CA ILE A 80 5.95 0.57 -12.36
C ILE A 80 4.99 1.59 -11.74
N TRP A 81 5.52 2.51 -10.95
CA TRP A 81 4.72 3.42 -10.15
C TRP A 81 5.47 4.74 -9.96
N ASP A 82 5.00 5.80 -10.61
CA ASP A 82 5.42 7.17 -10.32
C ASP A 82 4.18 8.02 -10.07
N VAL A 83 3.99 8.45 -8.82
CA VAL A 83 2.91 9.36 -8.45
C VAL A 83 3.45 10.77 -8.42
N SER A 84 2.70 11.69 -9.04
CA SER A 84 2.94 13.12 -8.85
C SER A 84 2.74 13.45 -7.36
N SER A 85 3.84 13.75 -6.68
CA SER A 85 3.86 14.15 -5.28
C SER A 85 4.08 15.65 -5.17
N ILE A 86 3.40 16.26 -4.19
CA ILE A 86 3.51 17.69 -3.86
C ILE A 86 4.39 17.87 -2.61
N PHE A 87 4.51 16.84 -1.77
CA PHE A 87 5.30 16.92 -0.56
C PHE A 87 6.81 16.71 -0.80
N ILE A 88 7.58 17.08 0.23
CA ILE A 88 9.01 16.86 0.30
C ILE A 88 9.29 15.37 0.17
N ARG A 89 10.37 15.05 -0.54
CA ARG A 89 10.90 13.69 -0.65
C ARG A 89 12.04 13.50 0.33
N PRO A 90 11.87 12.81 1.48
CA PRO A 90 12.99 12.36 2.28
C PRO A 90 14.06 11.69 1.41
N LEU A 91 15.31 12.13 1.58
CA LEU A 91 16.47 11.68 0.80
C LEU A 91 16.35 11.93 -0.73
N GLY A 92 15.39 12.77 -1.16
CA GLY A 92 15.10 13.03 -2.57
C GLY A 92 14.43 11.88 -3.32
N LEU A 93 14.15 10.75 -2.66
CA LEU A 93 13.74 9.51 -3.31
C LEU A 93 12.24 9.24 -3.17
N ILE A 94 11.74 9.31 -1.93
CA ILE A 94 10.42 8.75 -1.57
C ILE A 94 9.48 9.89 -1.19
N PRO A 95 8.34 10.06 -1.84
CA PRO A 95 7.29 10.98 -1.41
C PRO A 95 6.80 10.70 0.00
N LEU A 96 6.58 11.75 0.80
CA LEU A 96 6.04 11.60 2.15
C LEU A 96 4.61 11.05 2.14
N GLU A 97 3.84 11.35 1.10
CA GLU A 97 2.47 10.85 0.91
C GLU A 97 2.43 9.33 0.76
N ASP A 98 3.45 8.72 0.14
CA ASP A 98 3.51 7.26 -0.03
C ASP A 98 3.87 6.56 1.29
N ILE A 99 4.73 7.17 2.11
CA ILE A 99 4.99 6.71 3.48
C ILE A 99 3.70 6.81 4.31
N LEU A 100 2.97 7.93 4.19
CA LEU A 100 1.69 8.12 4.86
C LEU A 100 0.64 7.11 4.39
N ALA A 101 0.58 6.81 3.08
CA ALA A 101 -0.32 5.82 2.51
C ALA A 101 -0.01 4.42 3.06
N ALA A 102 1.26 4.03 3.09
CA ALA A 102 1.70 2.77 3.66
C ALA A 102 1.37 2.67 5.16
N PHE A 103 1.59 3.75 5.91
CA PHE A 103 1.20 3.86 7.31
C PHE A 103 -0.30 3.66 7.49
N LEU A 104 -1.13 4.44 6.80
CA LEU A 104 -2.59 4.38 6.94
C LEU A 104 -3.16 3.03 6.51
N ASN A 105 -2.58 2.40 5.48
CA ASN A 105 -2.99 1.08 5.04
C ASN A 105 -2.73 0.02 6.13
N LEU A 106 -1.52 -0.04 6.67
CA LEU A 106 -1.19 -0.94 7.77
C LEU A 106 -2.01 -0.63 9.04
N PHE A 107 -2.08 0.65 9.40
CA PHE A 107 -2.81 1.13 10.57
C PHE A 107 -4.29 0.78 10.52
N TRP A 108 -4.94 0.98 9.37
CA TRP A 108 -6.33 0.60 9.15
C TRP A 108 -6.55 -0.91 9.35
N VAL A 109 -5.75 -1.76 8.69
CA VAL A 109 -5.87 -3.23 8.78
C VAL A 109 -5.70 -3.70 10.23
N LEU A 110 -4.73 -3.15 10.95
CA LEU A 110 -4.45 -3.54 12.34
C LEU A 110 -5.54 -3.07 13.29
N CYS A 111 -6.02 -1.84 13.14
CA CYS A 111 -7.15 -1.33 13.91
C CYS A 111 -8.40 -2.18 13.67
N PHE A 112 -8.70 -2.47 12.40
CA PHE A 112 -9.82 -3.32 12.02
C PHE A 112 -9.73 -4.71 12.64
N TYR A 113 -8.58 -5.39 12.43
CA TYR A 113 -8.35 -6.72 12.95
C TYR A 113 -8.48 -6.73 14.49
N LYS A 114 -7.83 -5.78 15.16
CA LYS A 114 -7.83 -5.77 16.63
C LYS A 114 -9.21 -5.51 17.21
N TYR A 115 -9.98 -4.62 16.59
CA TYR A 115 -11.31 -4.27 17.07
C TYR A 115 -12.37 -5.35 16.76
N PHE A 116 -12.43 -5.82 15.52
CA PHE A 116 -13.50 -6.73 15.05
C PHE A 116 -13.18 -8.21 15.28
N ILE A 117 -11.91 -8.60 15.19
CA ILE A 117 -11.50 -10.01 15.26
C ILE A 117 -11.03 -10.38 16.66
N ASP A 118 -10.09 -9.61 17.23
CA ASP A 118 -9.51 -9.87 18.55
C ASP A 118 -10.32 -9.28 19.72
N GLY A 119 -11.32 -8.43 19.44
CA GLY A 119 -12.16 -7.82 20.48
C GLY A 119 -11.43 -6.87 21.43
N ASP A 120 -10.35 -6.22 20.97
CA ASP A 120 -9.52 -5.28 21.75
C ASP A 120 -8.99 -5.87 23.08
N SER A 121 -8.61 -7.14 23.06
CA SER A 121 -8.01 -7.82 24.21
C SER A 121 -6.73 -7.10 24.70
N LYS A 122 -6.52 -7.02 26.02
CA LYS A 122 -5.28 -6.53 26.65
C LYS A 122 -4.06 -7.44 26.47
N VAL A 123 -4.22 -8.59 25.80
CA VAL A 123 -3.16 -9.57 25.62
C VAL A 123 -1.98 -8.92 24.90
N ALA A 124 -0.79 -9.08 25.47
CA ALA A 124 0.45 -8.59 24.88
C ALA A 124 0.62 -9.13 23.46
N THR A 125 1.23 -8.32 22.60
CA THR A 125 1.51 -8.66 21.21
C THR A 125 2.18 -10.04 21.10
N SER A 126 1.59 -10.93 20.31
CA SER A 126 2.04 -12.32 20.25
C SER A 126 3.51 -12.43 19.82
N LYS A 127 4.23 -13.44 20.32
CA LYS A 127 5.64 -13.71 19.90
C LYS A 127 5.77 -13.83 18.37
N LYS A 128 4.73 -14.32 17.69
CA LYS A 128 4.64 -14.45 16.22
C LYS A 128 4.90 -13.12 15.50
N PHE A 129 4.50 -12.03 16.12
CA PHE A 129 4.66 -10.70 15.57
C PHE A 129 6.11 -10.22 15.51
N LYS A 130 6.93 -10.64 16.48
CA LYS A 130 8.38 -10.34 16.45
C LYS A 130 9.03 -10.94 15.21
N TYR A 131 8.59 -12.14 14.80
CA TYR A 131 9.07 -12.76 13.57
C TYR A 131 8.65 -11.99 12.33
N LEU A 132 7.46 -11.39 12.31
CA LEU A 132 7.03 -10.52 11.21
C LEU A 132 7.91 -9.28 11.09
N ILE A 133 8.22 -8.61 12.21
CA ILE A 133 9.14 -7.47 12.23
C ILE A 133 10.54 -7.89 11.78
N ALA A 134 11.05 -9.00 12.29
CA ALA A 134 12.37 -9.51 11.92
C ALA A 134 12.44 -9.83 10.42
N LEU A 135 11.38 -10.42 9.87
CA LEU A 135 11.27 -10.68 8.45
C LEU A 135 11.24 -9.39 7.63
N TYR A 136 10.51 -8.36 8.07
CA TYR A 136 10.51 -7.05 7.42
C TYR A 136 11.88 -6.37 7.49
N LEU A 137 12.61 -6.53 8.59
CA LEU A 137 13.98 -6.03 8.73
C LEU A 137 14.92 -6.71 7.74
N ILE A 138 14.85 -8.04 7.64
CA ILE A 138 15.64 -8.83 6.67
C ILE A 138 15.29 -8.39 5.24
N PHE A 139 14.00 -8.29 4.91
CA PHE A 139 13.56 -7.84 3.59
C PHE A 139 14.09 -6.45 3.25
N SER A 140 13.92 -5.49 4.15
CA SER A 140 14.41 -4.12 3.98
C SER A 140 15.93 -4.11 3.77
N GLY A 141 16.67 -4.86 4.61
CA GLY A 141 18.12 -5.02 4.49
C GLY A 141 18.56 -5.61 3.15
N VAL A 142 17.88 -6.64 2.65
CA VAL A 142 18.16 -7.24 1.33
C VAL A 142 17.92 -6.23 0.22
N VAL A 143 16.77 -5.54 0.21
CA VAL A 143 16.45 -4.56 -0.84
C VAL A 143 17.44 -3.41 -0.84
N TYR A 144 17.78 -2.84 0.32
CA TYR A 144 18.77 -1.79 0.40
C TYR A 144 20.16 -2.26 -0.02
N SER A 145 20.58 -3.45 0.40
CA SER A 145 21.87 -4.01 -0.02
C SER A 145 21.94 -4.18 -1.53
N LEU A 146 20.90 -4.73 -2.14
CA LEU A 146 20.79 -4.88 -3.59
C LEU A 146 20.74 -3.53 -4.31
N PHE A 147 20.07 -2.53 -3.73
CA PHE A 147 20.02 -1.18 -4.29
C PHE A 147 21.41 -0.54 -4.40
N PHE A 148 22.21 -0.64 -3.34
CA PHE A 148 23.57 -0.09 -3.34
C PHE A 148 24.57 -0.95 -4.13
N TYR A 149 24.31 -2.26 -4.27
CA TYR A 149 25.15 -3.18 -5.04
C TYR A 149 24.89 -3.12 -6.56
N ASN A 150 23.65 -3.36 -6.99
CA ASN A 150 23.26 -3.34 -8.40
C ASN A 150 21.76 -3.01 -8.55
N ARG A 151 21.46 -1.76 -8.90
CA ARG A 151 20.09 -1.26 -9.10
C ARG A 151 19.34 -1.99 -10.21
N GLN A 152 20.04 -2.44 -11.26
CA GLN A 152 19.41 -3.10 -12.41
C GLN A 152 18.93 -4.51 -12.07
N LEU A 153 19.67 -5.22 -11.20
CA LEU A 153 19.25 -6.52 -10.70
C LEU A 153 17.95 -6.42 -9.88
N LEU A 154 17.82 -5.34 -9.10
CA LEU A 154 16.62 -5.06 -8.34
C LEU A 154 15.42 -4.75 -9.25
N ALA A 155 15.62 -3.93 -10.29
CA ALA A 155 14.57 -3.53 -11.23
C ALA A 155 14.04 -4.71 -12.07
N THR A 156 14.94 -5.53 -12.61
CA THR A 156 14.60 -6.66 -13.49
C THR A 156 13.86 -7.79 -12.78
N ASN A 157 14.05 -7.92 -11.46
CA ASN A 157 13.45 -8.99 -10.65
C ASN A 157 12.34 -8.51 -9.72
N TYR A 158 11.77 -7.31 -9.95
CA TYR A 158 10.75 -6.72 -9.09
C TYR A 158 9.61 -7.70 -8.74
N ILE A 159 9.00 -8.34 -9.75
CA ILE A 159 7.86 -9.25 -9.55
C ILE A 159 8.30 -10.47 -8.73
N THR A 160 9.45 -11.05 -9.06
CA THR A 160 10.01 -12.21 -8.35
C THR A 160 10.27 -11.88 -6.89
N ILE A 161 10.91 -10.74 -6.62
CA ILE A 161 11.19 -10.27 -5.27
C ILE A 161 9.87 -10.05 -4.51
N ALA A 162 8.90 -9.35 -5.10
CA ALA A 162 7.59 -9.10 -4.49
C ALA A 162 6.82 -10.40 -4.17
N ILE A 163 6.86 -11.38 -5.08
CA ILE A 163 6.24 -12.70 -4.87
C ILE A 163 6.93 -13.41 -3.70
N ILE A 164 8.25 -13.51 -3.71
CA ILE A 164 9.01 -14.17 -2.64
C ILE A 164 8.72 -13.51 -1.29
N THR A 165 8.65 -12.19 -1.25
CA THR A 165 8.59 -11.42 0.00
C THR A 165 7.18 -11.23 0.53
N LEU A 166 6.15 -11.35 -0.30
CA LEU A 166 4.75 -11.32 0.14
C LEU A 166 4.16 -12.73 0.30
N ILE A 167 4.37 -13.61 -0.67
CA ILE A 167 3.72 -14.92 -0.71
C ILE A 167 4.34 -15.87 0.32
N ILE A 168 5.67 -15.98 0.40
CA ILE A 168 6.30 -16.93 1.34
C ILE A 168 5.95 -16.58 2.79
N PRO A 169 6.08 -15.32 3.24
CA PRO A 169 5.63 -14.93 4.58
C PRO A 169 4.13 -15.14 4.80
N GLY A 170 3.32 -14.80 3.81
CA GLY A 170 1.88 -15.04 3.85
C GLY A 170 1.57 -16.51 4.13
N ILE A 171 2.13 -17.41 3.31
CA ILE A 171 1.97 -18.86 3.49
C ILE A 171 2.43 -19.29 4.88
N LEU A 172 3.61 -18.88 5.34
CA LEU A 172 4.15 -19.28 6.65
C LEU A 172 3.27 -18.82 7.81
N ILE A 173 2.72 -17.60 7.74
CA ILE A 173 1.82 -17.05 8.76
C ILE A 173 0.47 -17.77 8.76
N PHE A 174 -0.09 -18.02 7.58
CA PHE A 174 -1.43 -18.61 7.43
C PHE A 174 -1.47 -20.12 7.56
N ARG A 175 -0.39 -20.84 7.24
CA ARG A 175 -0.31 -22.32 7.36
C ARG A 175 -0.68 -22.79 8.75
N ASN A 176 -0.25 -22.05 9.78
CA ASN A 176 -0.45 -22.44 11.17
C ASN A 176 -1.80 -22.02 11.75
N ASN A 177 -2.64 -21.29 11.01
CA ASN A 177 -3.92 -20.77 11.47
C ASN A 177 -4.95 -20.72 10.32
N LEU A 178 -5.24 -21.86 9.70
CA LEU A 178 -6.22 -21.94 8.60
C LEU A 178 -7.60 -21.34 8.95
N LYS A 179 -7.98 -21.40 10.24
CA LYS A 179 -9.22 -20.78 10.75
C LYS A 179 -9.23 -19.26 10.65
N LEU A 180 -8.07 -18.59 10.68
CA LEU A 180 -7.96 -17.14 10.43
C LEU A 180 -8.19 -16.82 8.95
N PHE A 181 -7.73 -17.70 8.05
CA PHE A 181 -7.96 -17.56 6.61
C PHE A 181 -9.48 -17.53 6.33
N GLN A 182 -10.20 -18.59 6.74
CA GLN A 182 -11.65 -18.71 6.52
C GLN A 182 -12.49 -17.55 7.08
N LYS A 183 -12.05 -16.90 8.16
CA LYS A 183 -12.84 -15.87 8.87
C LYS A 183 -12.55 -14.43 8.41
N ASN A 184 -11.44 -14.19 7.71
CA ASN A 184 -10.92 -12.84 7.48
C ASN A 184 -10.91 -12.39 6.00
N HIS A 185 -11.48 -13.20 5.10
CA HIS A 185 -11.37 -12.98 3.66
C HIS A 185 -12.26 -11.88 3.08
N TYR A 186 -13.49 -11.73 3.58
CA TYR A 186 -14.45 -10.82 2.98
C TYR A 186 -13.99 -9.35 2.93
N PRO A 187 -13.50 -8.73 4.01
CA PRO A 187 -13.08 -7.33 3.95
C PRO A 187 -11.78 -7.13 3.17
N HIS A 188 -10.86 -8.10 3.20
CA HIS A 188 -9.56 -7.98 2.52
C HIS A 188 -9.69 -8.14 1.01
N TYR A 189 -10.45 -9.12 0.53
CA TYR A 189 -10.70 -9.27 -0.91
C TYR A 189 -11.46 -8.08 -1.48
N LEU A 190 -12.46 -7.58 -0.76
CA LEU A 190 -13.27 -6.44 -1.21
C LEU A 190 -12.45 -5.13 -1.30
N LEU A 191 -11.49 -4.94 -0.39
CA LEU A 191 -10.60 -3.77 -0.42
C LEU A 191 -9.47 -3.93 -1.46
N CYS A 192 -8.86 -5.11 -1.56
CA CYS A 192 -7.83 -5.39 -2.57
C CYS A 192 -8.40 -5.33 -3.98
N SER A 193 -9.60 -5.88 -4.23
CA SER A 193 -10.26 -5.77 -5.53
C SER A 193 -10.66 -4.33 -5.85
N GLY A 194 -11.16 -3.57 -4.85
CA GLY A 194 -11.54 -2.17 -5.03
C GLY A 194 -10.35 -1.27 -5.38
N LEU A 195 -9.25 -1.36 -4.63
CA LEU A 195 -8.03 -0.57 -4.88
C LEU A 195 -7.37 -0.94 -6.22
N PHE A 196 -7.38 -2.22 -6.60
CA PHE A 196 -6.81 -2.68 -7.87
C PHE A 196 -7.64 -2.22 -9.07
N LEU A 197 -8.97 -2.22 -8.95
CA LEU A 197 -9.88 -1.74 -10.00
C LEU A 197 -9.80 -0.22 -10.19
N VAL A 198 -9.76 0.57 -9.11
CA VAL A 198 -9.70 2.03 -9.20
C VAL A 198 -8.38 2.51 -9.80
N ARG A 199 -7.25 1.86 -9.47
CA ARG A 199 -5.92 2.27 -9.99
C ARG A 199 -5.54 1.64 -11.32
N GLY A 200 -5.92 0.39 -11.57
CA GLY A 200 -5.62 -0.30 -12.84
C GLY A 200 -6.22 0.43 -14.04
N GLY A 201 -7.44 0.96 -13.90
CA GLY A 201 -8.11 1.71 -14.97
C GLY A 201 -7.46 3.06 -15.29
N VAL A 202 -6.92 3.77 -14.29
CA VAL A 202 -6.37 5.12 -14.49
C VAL A 202 -4.95 5.08 -15.09
N SER A 203 -4.13 4.10 -14.70
CA SER A 203 -2.76 3.94 -15.25
C SER A 203 -2.78 3.46 -16.71
N GLN A 204 -3.61 2.45 -17.04
CA GLN A 204 -3.76 1.97 -18.41
C GLN A 204 -4.31 3.05 -19.35
N ALA A 205 -5.30 3.84 -18.92
CA ALA A 205 -5.87 4.91 -19.74
C ALA A 205 -4.84 6.02 -20.07
N ARG A 206 -3.93 6.35 -19.15
CA ARG A 206 -2.85 7.32 -19.40
C ARG A 206 -1.76 6.77 -20.32
N GLN A 207 -1.39 5.49 -20.16
CA GLN A 207 -0.42 4.85 -21.05
C GLN A 207 -0.97 4.70 -22.47
N LEU A 208 -2.24 4.35 -22.64
CA LEU A 208 -2.90 4.27 -23.95
C LEU A 208 -3.07 5.66 -24.60
N GLY A 209 -3.35 6.70 -23.82
CA GLY A 209 -3.46 8.08 -24.31
C GLY A 209 -2.12 8.72 -24.71
N LEU A 210 -1.01 8.34 -24.07
CA LEU A 210 0.34 8.78 -24.43
C LEU A 210 0.94 7.96 -25.58
N ALA A 211 0.66 6.65 -25.64
CA ALA A 211 1.07 5.81 -26.77
C ALA A 211 0.43 6.27 -28.10
N GLY A 212 -0.78 6.85 -28.06
CA GLY A 212 -1.45 7.41 -29.25
C GLY A 212 -0.92 8.76 -29.74
N ARG A 213 0.02 9.42 -29.03
CA ARG A 213 0.60 10.72 -29.44
C ARG A 213 2.08 10.67 -29.81
N ILE A 214 2.74 9.51 -29.70
CA ILE A 214 4.15 9.32 -30.09
C ILE A 214 4.21 8.39 -31.31
N SER A 215 3.60 8.84 -32.39
CA SER A 215 3.90 8.37 -33.74
C SER A 215 3.96 9.60 -34.64
N LEU A 216 4.93 10.48 -34.36
CA LEU A 216 5.35 11.44 -35.38
C LEU A 216 6.12 10.65 -36.44
N PRO A 217 5.76 10.77 -37.72
CA PRO A 217 6.47 10.08 -38.78
C PRO A 217 7.95 10.53 -38.79
N PRO A 218 8.90 9.62 -39.07
CA PRO A 218 10.34 9.91 -39.10
C PRO A 218 10.75 10.94 -40.18
N GLU A 219 9.81 11.44 -40.97
CA GLU A 219 10.03 12.39 -42.07
C GLU A 219 10.12 13.86 -41.64
N ALA A 220 9.88 14.20 -40.37
CA ALA A 220 9.99 15.58 -39.87
C ALA A 220 11.41 16.00 -39.46
N LEU A 221 12.40 15.11 -39.50
CA LEU A 221 13.83 15.45 -39.37
C LEU A 221 14.40 15.84 -40.74
N GLY A 222 13.82 16.90 -41.32
CA GLY A 222 14.29 17.53 -42.54
C GLY A 222 15.70 18.10 -42.35
N THR A 223 16.61 17.52 -43.10
CA THR A 223 17.88 18.05 -43.60
C THR A 223 17.91 19.58 -43.74
N GLY A 224 18.83 20.25 -43.04
CA GLY A 224 18.97 21.70 -43.20
C GLY A 224 20.10 22.34 -42.39
N PHE A 225 21.31 21.78 -42.41
CA PHE A 225 22.50 22.59 -42.10
C PHE A 225 23.03 23.20 -43.40
N PRO A 226 23.03 24.53 -43.58
CA PRO A 226 23.75 25.15 -44.68
C PRO A 226 25.26 25.03 -44.45
N PRO A 227 26.07 24.86 -45.51
CA PRO A 227 27.51 24.82 -45.39
C PRO A 227 28.12 26.23 -45.23
N ARG A 228 29.05 26.31 -44.26
CA ARG A 228 30.11 27.31 -43.98
C ARG A 228 29.70 28.71 -43.52
#